data_AF-A0A957ZAF7-F1
#
_entry.id   AF-A0A957ZAF7-F1
#
_cell.length_a   1.000
_cell.length_b   1.000
_cell.length_c   1.000
_cell.angle_alpha   90.00
_cell.angle_beta   90.00
_cell.angle_gamma   90.00
#
_symmetry.space_group_name_H-M   'P 1'
#
loop_
_entity.id
_entity.type
_entity.pdbx_description
1 polymer ?
#
loop_
_entity_poly.entity_id
_entity_poly.type
_entity_poly.pdbx_seq_one_letter_code
_entity_poly.pdbx_strand_id
1 'polypeptide(L)'
;YIISNAHRINEGQMPILDNDTATDFFVFKTDDVERAAQLCVELVQTRIPRRFAIPSADIQLLSPMHRGKVGVGALNEALQAALNPPAASKPERRLGNRIYRPGDRVMQIRNNYDKDTYNGDMGTIAKLDLEMQKLTVEFDGRLVSYDFLELDELTHAYAVSVHKSQGSEFPAVVIPVLTTHYMMLQRNLLYTAVTRA
;
A
#
# COMPACT_ATOMS: atom_id res chain seq x y z
N TYR A 1 10.80 5.39 18.78
CA TYR A 1 10.93 3.93 18.83
C TYR A 1 11.30 3.32 17.47
N ILE A 2 10.88 3.89 16.33
CA ILE A 2 11.18 3.33 15.00
C ILE A 2 12.69 3.12 14.79
N ILE A 3 13.50 4.18 14.97
CA ILE A 3 14.97 4.12 14.81
C ILE A 3 15.59 3.08 15.75
N SER A 4 15.25 3.13 17.05
CA SER A 4 15.77 2.18 18.04
C SER A 4 15.41 0.73 17.70
N ASN A 5 14.17 0.49 17.25
CA ASN A 5 13.71 -0.83 16.84
C ASN A 5 14.39 -1.30 15.55
N ALA A 6 14.66 -0.41 14.59
CA ALA A 6 15.43 -0.74 13.40
C ALA A 6 16.84 -1.24 13.76
N HIS A 7 17.57 -0.54 14.63
CA HIS A 7 18.88 -0.99 15.11
C HIS A 7 18.81 -2.36 15.81
N ARG A 8 17.84 -2.55 16.72
CA ARG A 8 17.62 -3.82 17.40
C ARG A 8 17.37 -4.97 16.42
N ILE A 9 16.49 -4.77 15.43
CA ILE A 9 16.21 -5.79 14.40
C ILE A 9 17.49 -6.14 13.62
N ASN A 10 18.27 -5.13 13.22
CA ASN A 10 19.51 -5.32 12.48
C ASN A 10 20.54 -6.14 13.30
N GLU A 11 20.64 -5.87 14.60
CA GLU A 11 21.48 -6.60 15.54
C GLU A 11 20.93 -7.98 15.92
N GLY A 12 19.72 -8.35 15.48
CA GLY A 12 19.07 -9.60 15.85
C GLY A 12 18.42 -9.62 17.23
N GLN A 13 18.21 -8.44 17.82
CA GLN A 13 17.46 -8.27 19.05
C GLN A 13 15.97 -8.05 18.77
N MET A 14 15.12 -8.49 19.70
CA MET A 14 13.68 -8.23 19.59
C MET A 14 13.37 -6.74 19.73
N PRO A 15 12.50 -6.18 18.86
CA PRO A 15 12.05 -4.79 19.01
C PRO A 15 11.28 -4.59 20.32
N ILE A 16 11.24 -3.36 20.80
CA ILE A 16 10.42 -2.94 21.94
C ILE A 16 8.98 -2.82 21.43
N LEU A 17 8.08 -3.62 21.99
CA LEU A 17 6.68 -3.78 21.53
C LEU A 17 5.65 -3.23 22.52
N ASP A 18 6.08 -2.39 23.46
CA ASP A 18 5.20 -1.79 24.46
C ASP A 18 4.42 -0.62 23.86
N ASN A 19 3.10 -0.79 23.71
CA ASN A 19 2.23 0.24 23.15
C ASN A 19 1.87 1.35 24.14
N ASP A 20 2.05 1.14 25.45
CA ASP A 20 1.64 2.12 26.46
C ASP A 20 2.61 3.30 26.50
N THR A 21 3.90 3.03 26.29
CA THR A 21 4.95 4.05 26.23
C THR A 21 5.34 4.45 24.80
N ALA A 22 4.94 3.66 23.80
CA ALA A 22 5.27 3.93 22.40
C ALA A 22 4.68 5.26 21.88
N THR A 23 5.50 5.98 21.12
CA THR A 23 5.10 7.23 20.46
C THR A 23 4.88 7.07 18.95
N ASP A 24 5.60 6.14 18.32
CA ASP A 24 5.74 6.03 16.85
C ASP A 24 5.82 4.56 16.36
N PHE A 25 5.89 3.55 17.23
CA PHE A 25 5.97 2.14 16.86
C PHE A 25 4.96 1.31 17.66
N PHE A 26 3.92 0.81 17.00
CA PHE A 26 2.82 0.09 17.66
C PHE A 26 2.69 -1.32 17.11
N VAL A 27 2.41 -2.28 17.99
CA VAL A 27 2.18 -3.68 17.60
C VAL A 27 0.81 -4.12 18.05
N PHE A 28 0.05 -4.66 17.10
CA PHE A 28 -1.25 -5.26 17.35
C PHE A 28 -1.17 -6.75 17.07
N LYS A 29 -1.55 -7.56 18.06
CA LYS A 29 -1.49 -9.03 17.98
C LYS A 29 -2.88 -9.59 17.73
N THR A 30 -2.96 -10.56 16.82
CA THR A 30 -4.16 -11.35 16.55
C THR A 30 -3.73 -12.69 16.00
N ASP A 31 -4.41 -13.76 16.41
CA ASP A 31 -4.17 -15.12 15.89
C ASP A 31 -5.06 -15.44 14.68
N ASP A 32 -6.06 -14.59 14.41
CA ASP A 32 -6.93 -14.69 13.24
C ASP A 32 -6.41 -13.81 12.08
N VAL A 33 -6.17 -14.46 10.94
CA VAL A 33 -5.71 -13.86 9.69
C VAL A 33 -6.76 -12.92 9.09
N GLU A 34 -8.06 -13.23 9.22
CA GLU A 34 -9.12 -12.34 8.72
C GLU A 34 -9.20 -11.08 9.56
N ARG A 35 -9.16 -11.20 10.88
CA ARG A 35 -9.03 -10.05 11.78
C ARG A 35 -7.78 -9.23 11.51
N ALA A 36 -6.65 -9.87 11.16
CA ALA A 36 -5.43 -9.15 10.79
C ALA A 36 -5.62 -8.27 9.55
N ALA A 37 -6.27 -8.79 8.51
CA ALA A 37 -6.57 -8.03 7.30
C ALA A 37 -7.52 -6.85 7.60
N GLN A 38 -8.58 -7.08 8.39
CA GLN A 38 -9.50 -6.02 8.81
C GLN A 38 -8.78 -4.93 9.61
N LEU A 39 -7.89 -5.33 10.52
CA LEU A 39 -7.13 -4.38 11.33
C LEU A 39 -6.18 -3.53 10.48
N CYS A 40 -5.57 -4.10 9.43
CA CYS A 40 -4.77 -3.32 8.50
C CYS A 40 -5.60 -2.20 7.84
N VAL A 41 -6.81 -2.52 7.38
CA VAL A 41 -7.73 -1.52 6.81
C VAL A 41 -8.13 -0.49 7.86
N GLU A 42 -8.46 -0.92 9.08
CA GLU A 42 -8.85 -0.04 10.19
C GLU A 42 -7.72 0.95 10.57
N LEU A 43 -6.48 0.47 10.56
CA LEU A 43 -5.29 1.29 10.85
C LEU A 43 -5.11 2.39 9.81
N VAL A 44 -5.16 2.04 8.53
CA VAL A 44 -4.98 2.98 7.40
C VAL A 44 -6.15 3.96 7.29
N GLN A 45 -7.38 3.47 7.40
CA GLN A 45 -8.58 4.28 7.19
C GLN A 45 -8.88 5.21 8.37
N THR A 46 -8.63 4.75 9.61
CA THR A 46 -9.21 5.40 10.80
C THR A 46 -8.20 5.67 11.90
N ARG A 47 -7.47 4.66 12.40
CA ARG A 47 -6.70 4.81 13.65
C ARG A 47 -5.49 5.74 13.47
N ILE A 48 -4.67 5.53 12.44
CA ILE A 48 -3.49 6.35 12.18
C ILE A 48 -3.91 7.79 11.85
N PRO A 49 -4.86 8.04 10.93
CA PRO A 49 -5.31 9.40 10.65
C PRO A 49 -5.82 10.15 11.88
N ARG A 50 -6.62 9.48 12.73
CA ARG A 50 -7.13 10.11 13.96
C ARG A 50 -6.06 10.39 14.99
N ARG A 51 -5.09 9.49 15.17
CA ARG A 51 -4.09 9.58 16.25
C ARG A 51 -2.92 10.50 15.92
N PHE A 52 -2.53 10.57 14.65
CA PHE A 52 -1.32 11.26 14.18
C PHE A 52 -1.61 12.39 13.19
N ALA A 53 -2.88 12.63 12.82
CA ALA A 53 -3.27 13.62 11.81
C ALA A 53 -2.61 13.38 10.43
N ILE A 54 -2.31 12.12 10.10
CA ILE A 54 -1.75 11.71 8.81
C ILE A 54 -2.89 11.30 7.86
N PRO A 55 -3.05 11.94 6.69
CA PRO A 55 -4.06 11.54 5.71
C PRO A 55 -3.89 10.08 5.29
N SER A 56 -5.00 9.34 5.07
CA SER A 56 -4.92 7.95 4.59
C SER A 56 -4.16 7.79 3.26
N ALA A 57 -4.10 8.84 2.44
CA ALA A 57 -3.34 8.86 1.20
C ALA A 57 -1.82 8.73 1.44
N ASP A 58 -1.33 9.18 2.59
CA ASP A 58 0.09 9.21 2.95
C ASP A 58 0.52 7.98 3.76
N ILE A 59 -0.41 7.06 4.02
CA ILE A 59 -0.14 5.82 4.73
C ILE A 59 0.10 4.71 3.71
N GLN A 60 1.19 3.98 3.88
CA GLN A 60 1.52 2.85 3.02
C GLN A 60 1.38 1.52 3.75
N LEU A 61 0.69 0.57 3.13
CA LEU A 61 0.72 -0.82 3.60
C LEU A 61 1.84 -1.57 2.86
N LEU A 62 2.77 -2.15 3.63
CA LEU A 62 3.86 -3.00 3.12
C LEU A 62 3.63 -4.45 3.52
N SER A 63 3.14 -5.26 2.57
CA SER A 63 2.93 -6.69 2.82
C SER A 63 4.15 -7.51 2.39
N PRO A 64 4.65 -8.45 3.20
CA PRO A 64 5.71 -9.36 2.79
C PRO A 64 5.24 -10.36 1.73
N MET A 65 3.93 -10.52 1.52
CA MET A 65 3.34 -11.52 0.63
C MET A 65 2.48 -10.96 -0.49
N HIS A 66 2.49 -11.64 -1.64
CA HIS A 66 1.56 -11.35 -2.73
C HIS A 66 0.21 -12.07 -2.60
N ARG A 67 0.15 -13.23 -1.94
CA ARG A 67 -1.03 -14.09 -1.83
C ARG A 67 -1.55 -14.19 -0.39
N GLY A 68 -2.79 -14.67 -0.23
CA GLY A 68 -3.46 -14.81 1.05
C GLY A 68 -4.29 -13.58 1.42
N LYS A 69 -5.03 -13.65 2.53
CA LYS A 69 -5.93 -12.58 3.00
C LYS A 69 -5.20 -11.28 3.37
N VAL A 70 -3.94 -11.38 3.79
CA VAL A 70 -3.03 -10.23 4.01
C VAL A 70 -2.03 -10.04 2.87
N GLY A 71 -2.28 -10.67 1.72
CA GLY A 71 -1.48 -10.47 0.52
C GLY A 71 -1.76 -9.14 -0.14
N VAL A 72 -0.79 -8.60 -0.89
CA VAL A 72 -0.90 -7.34 -1.63
C VAL A 72 -2.21 -7.22 -2.42
N GLY A 73 -2.64 -8.28 -3.12
CA GLY A 73 -3.88 -8.24 -3.91
C GLY A 73 -5.14 -8.05 -3.07
N ALA A 74 -5.32 -8.90 -2.05
CA ALA A 74 -6.49 -8.86 -1.17
C ALA A 74 -6.55 -7.56 -0.35
N LEU A 75 -5.41 -7.06 0.11
CA LEU A 75 -5.34 -5.80 0.85
C LEU A 75 -5.61 -4.59 -0.04
N ASN A 76 -5.15 -4.60 -1.30
CA ASN A 76 -5.51 -3.54 -2.25
C ASN A 76 -7.02 -3.50 -2.49
N GLU A 77 -7.67 -4.64 -2.69
CA GLU A 77 -9.13 -4.71 -2.87
C GLU A 77 -9.87 -4.19 -1.63
N ALA A 78 -9.47 -4.63 -0.44
CA ALA A 78 -10.10 -4.21 0.81
C ALA A 78 -9.89 -2.70 1.10
N LEU A 79 -8.68 -2.19 0.86
CA LEU A 79 -8.38 -0.76 1.02
C LEU A 79 -9.10 0.08 -0.03
N GLN A 80 -9.19 -0.38 -1.27
CA GLN A 80 -9.94 0.31 -2.32
C GLN A 80 -11.42 0.42 -1.97
N ALA A 81 -12.02 -0.65 -1.42
CA ALA A 81 -13.40 -0.64 -0.96
C ALA A 81 -13.62 0.32 0.22
N ALA A 82 -12.65 0.42 1.14
CA ALA A 82 -12.74 1.26 2.32
C ALA A 82 -12.44 2.75 2.06
N LEU A 83 -11.45 3.05 1.21
CA LEU A 83 -10.96 4.41 0.95
C LEU A 83 -11.60 5.05 -0.27
N ASN A 84 -11.96 4.24 -1.26
CA ASN A 84 -12.59 4.71 -2.50
C ASN A 84 -13.81 3.84 -2.84
N PRO A 85 -14.90 3.83 -2.05
CA PRO A 85 -16.05 2.97 -2.32
C PRO A 85 -16.75 3.30 -3.64
N PRO A 86 -17.47 2.33 -4.25
CA PRO A 86 -18.19 2.54 -5.50
C PRO A 86 -19.31 3.56 -5.31
N ALA A 87 -19.55 4.37 -6.33
CA ALA A 87 -20.59 5.39 -6.31
C ALA A 87 -21.16 5.55 -7.71
N ALA A 88 -22.47 5.83 -7.83
CA ALA A 88 -23.12 6.00 -9.13
C ALA A 88 -22.50 7.14 -9.98
N SER A 89 -21.88 8.12 -9.32
CA SER A 89 -21.17 9.22 -9.98
C SER A 89 -19.74 8.91 -10.42
N LYS A 90 -19.20 7.73 -10.04
CA LYS A 90 -17.82 7.34 -10.36
C LYS A 90 -17.84 6.28 -11.47
N PRO A 91 -17.30 6.57 -12.66
CA PRO A 91 -17.16 5.55 -13.69
C PRO A 91 -16.11 4.52 -13.27
N GLU A 92 -16.30 3.27 -13.70
CA GLU A 92 -15.43 2.15 -13.35
C GLU A 92 -14.98 1.40 -14.59
N ARG A 93 -13.72 0.95 -14.61
CA ARG A 93 -13.19 0.06 -15.65
C ARG A 93 -12.63 -1.21 -15.03
N ARG A 94 -13.21 -2.36 -15.40
CA ARG A 94 -12.70 -3.68 -15.01
C ARG A 94 -11.61 -4.18 -15.97
N LEU A 95 -10.51 -4.67 -15.40
CA LEU A 95 -9.45 -5.41 -16.09
C LEU A 95 -9.11 -6.67 -15.29
N GLY A 96 -9.49 -7.84 -15.80
CA GLY A 96 -9.41 -9.09 -15.04
C GLY A 96 -10.17 -8.98 -13.71
N ASN A 97 -9.46 -9.18 -12.60
CA ASN A 97 -10.04 -9.10 -11.25
C ASN A 97 -9.93 -7.71 -10.62
N ARG A 98 -9.38 -6.70 -11.33
CA ARG A 98 -9.20 -5.35 -10.82
C ARG A 98 -10.26 -4.42 -11.39
N ILE A 99 -10.69 -3.46 -10.57
CA ILE A 99 -11.59 -2.38 -10.98
C ILE A 99 -10.84 -1.08 -10.74
N TYR A 100 -10.67 -0.27 -11.79
CA TYR A 100 -10.05 1.05 -11.72
C TYR A 100 -11.09 2.14 -11.67
N ARG A 101 -10.87 3.12 -10.79
CA ARG A 101 -11.82 4.20 -10.49
C ARG A 101 -11.06 5.50 -10.22
N PRO A 102 -11.63 6.67 -10.56
CA PRO A 102 -11.06 7.94 -10.12
C PRO A 102 -10.87 7.97 -8.60
N GLY A 103 -9.73 8.49 -8.16
CA GLY A 103 -9.27 8.47 -6.77
C GLY A 103 -8.46 7.24 -6.37
N ASP A 104 -8.32 6.23 -7.24
CA ASP A 104 -7.49 5.07 -6.92
C ASP A 104 -6.00 5.40 -6.92
N ARG A 105 -5.28 4.93 -5.88
CA ARG A 105 -3.82 4.90 -5.87
C ARG A 105 -3.32 3.75 -6.73
N VAL A 106 -2.49 4.06 -7.71
CA VAL A 106 -1.90 3.11 -8.65
C VAL A 106 -0.39 3.25 -8.72
N MET A 107 0.27 2.21 -9.22
CA MET A 107 1.71 2.18 -9.47
C MET A 107 1.97 1.66 -10.88
N GLN A 108 2.89 2.31 -11.59
CA GLN A 108 3.42 1.86 -12.86
C GLN A 108 4.30 0.62 -12.62
N ILE A 109 4.09 -0.47 -13.36
CA ILE A 109 4.83 -1.72 -13.16
C ILE A 109 5.86 -2.05 -14.24
N ARG A 110 5.94 -1.24 -15.30
CA ARG A 110 6.95 -1.33 -16.37
C ARG A 110 7.35 0.06 -16.83
N ASN A 111 8.59 0.25 -17.29
CA ASN A 111 9.00 1.54 -17.84
C ASN A 111 8.24 1.81 -19.15
N ASN A 112 7.71 3.01 -19.29
CA ASN A 112 7.09 3.51 -20.51
C ASN A 112 7.75 4.85 -20.85
N TYR A 113 8.76 4.80 -21.72
CA TYR A 113 9.58 5.96 -22.07
C TYR A 113 8.81 7.01 -22.89
N ASP A 114 7.83 6.58 -23.68
CA ASP A 114 6.98 7.50 -24.47
C ASP A 114 6.13 8.38 -23.54
N LYS A 115 5.75 7.83 -22.39
CA LYS A 115 4.97 8.51 -21.36
C LYS A 115 5.82 9.06 -20.22
N ASP A 116 7.15 8.88 -20.28
CA ASP A 116 8.06 9.28 -19.20
C ASP A 116 7.62 8.74 -17.83
N THR A 117 7.18 7.48 -17.75
CA THR A 117 6.83 6.81 -16.48
C THR A 117 7.70 5.58 -16.26
N TYR A 118 8.05 5.33 -15.00
CA TYR A 118 9.01 4.30 -14.60
C TYR A 118 8.38 3.28 -13.66
N ASN A 119 8.89 2.05 -13.68
CA ASN A 119 8.43 1.01 -12.76
C ASN A 119 8.67 1.43 -11.30
N GLY A 120 7.60 1.55 -10.53
CA GLY A 120 7.61 2.04 -9.15
C GLY A 120 6.94 3.39 -8.98
N ASP A 121 6.77 4.17 -10.06
CA ASP A 121 6.09 5.47 -9.98
C ASP A 121 4.68 5.28 -9.44
N MET A 122 4.36 6.02 -8.39
CA MET A 122 3.05 6.00 -7.75
C MET A 122 2.25 7.23 -8.18
N GLY A 123 0.97 7.02 -8.44
CA GLY A 123 0.08 8.09 -8.87
C GLY A 123 -1.35 7.85 -8.41
N THR A 124 -2.21 8.83 -8.66
CA THR A 124 -3.64 8.75 -8.39
C THR A 124 -4.42 8.89 -9.67
N ILE A 125 -5.43 8.03 -9.88
CA ILE A 125 -6.30 8.13 -11.05
C ILE A 125 -7.12 9.42 -10.95
N ALA A 126 -6.82 10.40 -11.79
CA ALA A 126 -7.50 11.69 -11.81
C ALA A 126 -8.84 11.61 -12.56
N LYS A 127 -8.88 10.90 -13.69
CA LYS A 127 -10.06 10.80 -14.55
C LYS A 127 -10.17 9.44 -15.23
N LEU A 128 -11.39 8.98 -15.43
CA LEU A 128 -11.70 7.80 -16.23
C LEU A 128 -12.82 8.16 -17.22
N ASP A 129 -12.53 8.02 -18.51
CA ASP A 129 -13.38 8.41 -19.62
C ASP A 129 -13.78 7.16 -20.41
N LEU A 130 -15.04 6.75 -20.29
CA LEU A 130 -15.56 5.52 -20.90
C LEU A 130 -15.81 5.69 -22.41
N GLU A 131 -16.09 6.91 -22.87
CA GLU A 131 -16.35 7.19 -24.28
C GLU A 131 -15.04 7.19 -25.08
N MET A 132 -14.03 7.90 -24.57
CA MET A 132 -12.70 7.92 -25.18
C MET A 132 -11.87 6.67 -24.85
N GLN A 133 -12.35 5.81 -23.95
CA GLN A 133 -11.64 4.63 -23.44
C GLN A 133 -10.26 4.96 -22.87
N LYS A 134 -10.19 6.06 -22.10
CA LYS A 134 -8.95 6.59 -21.52
C LYS A 134 -9.03 6.69 -20.01
N LEU A 135 -7.89 6.44 -19.38
CA LEU A 135 -7.66 6.60 -17.96
C LEU A 135 -6.50 7.58 -17.76
N THR A 136 -6.70 8.62 -16.96
CA THR A 136 -5.67 9.62 -16.68
C THR A 136 -5.18 9.44 -15.25
N VAL A 137 -3.88 9.25 -15.09
CA VAL A 137 -3.20 9.15 -13.80
C VAL A 137 -2.38 10.41 -13.58
N GLU A 138 -2.43 10.96 -12.38
CA GLU A 138 -1.55 12.02 -11.92
C GLU A 138 -0.35 11.38 -11.19
N PHE A 139 0.85 11.53 -11.76
CA PHE A 139 2.13 11.15 -11.14
C PHE A 139 2.87 12.44 -10.78
N ASP A 140 3.06 12.72 -9.49
CA ASP A 140 3.78 13.91 -9.00
C ASP A 140 3.38 15.22 -9.71
N GLY A 141 2.07 15.46 -9.85
CA GLY A 141 1.51 16.65 -10.50
C GLY A 141 1.43 16.60 -12.02
N ARG A 142 1.92 15.52 -12.65
CA ARG A 142 1.88 15.33 -14.11
C ARG A 142 0.76 14.37 -14.51
N LEU A 143 -0.12 14.84 -15.39
CA LEU A 143 -1.21 14.02 -15.94
C LEU A 143 -0.72 13.17 -17.12
N VAL A 144 -0.83 11.85 -16.97
CA VAL A 144 -0.46 10.86 -17.99
C VAL A 144 -1.71 10.08 -18.38
N SER A 145 -1.98 10.02 -19.70
CA SER A 145 -3.14 9.32 -20.23
C SER A 145 -2.79 7.90 -20.68
N TYR A 146 -3.65 6.94 -20.36
CA TYR A 146 -3.55 5.53 -20.73
C TYR A 146 -4.80 5.12 -21.49
N ASP A 147 -4.64 4.53 -22.65
CA ASP A 147 -5.69 3.79 -23.32
C ASP A 147 -6.03 2.54 -22.50
N PHE A 148 -7.28 2.07 -22.60
CA PHE A 148 -7.71 0.90 -21.84
C PHE A 148 -6.92 -0.38 -22.13
N LEU A 149 -6.21 -0.44 -23.26
CA LEU A 149 -5.32 -1.54 -23.66
C LEU A 149 -4.00 -1.53 -22.89
N GLU A 150 -3.60 -0.41 -22.31
CA GLU A 150 -2.35 -0.22 -21.57
C GLU A 150 -2.54 -0.36 -20.05
N LEU A 151 -3.74 -0.67 -19.58
CA LEU A 151 -4.05 -0.76 -18.15
C LEU A 151 -3.37 -1.95 -17.44
N ASP A 152 -2.77 -2.87 -18.19
CA ASP A 152 -1.90 -3.93 -17.65
C ASP A 152 -0.54 -3.38 -17.20
N GLU A 153 -0.20 -2.14 -17.54
CA GLU A 153 0.97 -1.42 -17.02
C GLU A 153 0.76 -0.81 -15.63
N LEU A 154 -0.48 -0.80 -15.14
CA LEU A 154 -0.85 -0.26 -13.85
C LEU A 154 -1.26 -1.37 -12.88
N THR A 155 -1.05 -1.12 -11.59
CA THR A 155 -1.60 -1.92 -10.49
C THR A 155 -2.04 -1.01 -9.36
N HIS A 156 -3.04 -1.40 -8.57
CA HIS A 156 -3.34 -0.71 -7.31
C HIS A 156 -2.12 -0.70 -6.36
N ALA A 157 -1.96 0.40 -5.64
CA ALA A 157 -0.79 0.69 -4.81
C ALA A 157 -1.12 1.08 -3.36
N TYR A 158 -2.34 0.85 -2.89
CA TYR A 158 -2.68 1.01 -1.47
C TYR A 158 -1.85 0.08 -0.58
N ALA A 159 -1.60 -1.14 -1.08
CA ALA A 159 -0.66 -2.09 -0.53
C ALA A 159 0.39 -2.43 -1.59
N VAL A 160 1.66 -2.50 -1.19
CA VAL A 160 2.77 -2.93 -2.04
C VAL A 160 3.64 -3.93 -1.30
N SER A 161 4.51 -4.64 -2.01
CA SER A 161 5.48 -5.50 -1.35
C SER A 161 6.62 -4.68 -0.78
N VAL A 162 7.25 -5.17 0.30
CA VAL A 162 8.42 -4.49 0.90
C VAL A 162 9.52 -4.23 -0.15
N HIS A 163 9.76 -5.19 -1.04
CA HIS A 163 10.72 -5.05 -2.14
C HIS A 163 10.38 -3.90 -3.10
N LYS A 164 9.09 -3.72 -3.42
CA LYS A 164 8.61 -2.63 -4.30
C LYS A 164 8.65 -1.25 -3.63
N SER A 165 8.88 -1.18 -2.32
CA SER A 165 8.99 0.08 -1.57
C SER A 165 10.44 0.53 -1.30
N GLN A 166 11.44 -0.21 -1.81
CA GLN A 166 12.84 0.15 -1.62
C GLN A 166 13.12 1.51 -2.26
N GLY A 167 13.65 2.47 -1.47
CA GLY A 167 13.92 3.83 -1.92
C GLY A 167 12.78 4.82 -1.70
N SER A 168 11.58 4.36 -1.32
CA SER A 168 10.46 5.24 -0.93
C SER A 168 10.39 5.41 0.58
N GLU A 169 9.93 6.57 1.05
CA GLU A 169 9.66 6.84 2.46
C GLU A 169 8.22 7.36 2.59
N PHE A 170 7.54 7.01 3.68
CA PHE A 170 6.14 7.37 3.90
C PHE A 170 5.96 7.88 5.33
N PRO A 171 5.11 8.90 5.55
CA PRO A 171 4.82 9.41 6.90
C PRO A 171 4.32 8.35 7.89
N ALA A 172 3.65 7.30 7.40
CA ALA A 172 3.30 6.14 8.21
C ALA A 172 3.23 4.86 7.38
N VAL A 173 3.61 3.76 8.02
CA VAL A 173 3.63 2.43 7.40
C VAL A 173 2.88 1.41 8.25
N VAL A 174 2.11 0.54 7.60
CA VAL A 174 1.47 -0.64 8.22
C VAL A 174 2.08 -1.91 7.65
N ILE A 175 2.57 -2.79 8.52
CA ILE A 175 3.28 -4.02 8.14
C ILE A 175 2.57 -5.23 8.78
N PRO A 176 1.77 -6.00 8.03
CA PRO A 176 1.26 -7.28 8.53
C PRO A 176 2.40 -8.31 8.62
N VAL A 177 2.59 -8.88 9.81
CA VAL A 177 3.57 -9.94 10.09
C VAL A 177 2.82 -11.15 10.63
N LEU A 178 2.71 -12.22 9.84
CA LEU A 178 2.06 -13.47 10.26
C LEU A 178 3.05 -14.63 10.27
N THR A 179 2.90 -15.53 11.24
CA THR A 179 3.73 -16.74 11.41
C THR A 179 3.56 -17.74 10.26
N THR A 180 2.43 -17.71 9.56
CA THR A 180 2.21 -18.44 8.30
C THR A 180 3.17 -18.01 7.18
N HIS A 181 4.03 -17.02 7.42
CA HIS A 181 4.98 -16.44 6.46
C HIS A 181 6.45 -16.65 6.87
N TYR A 182 6.71 -17.58 7.81
CA TYR A 182 8.01 -17.77 8.46
C TYR A 182 9.22 -17.79 7.50
N MET A 183 9.09 -18.38 6.30
CA MET A 183 10.16 -18.43 5.29
C MET A 183 10.61 -17.04 4.78
N MET A 184 9.72 -16.05 4.78
CA MET A 184 10.00 -14.68 4.36
C MET A 184 10.31 -13.74 5.54
N LEU A 185 10.08 -14.17 6.78
CA LEU A 185 10.35 -13.38 7.98
C LEU A 185 11.84 -13.37 8.31
N GLN A 186 12.59 -12.70 7.45
CA GLN A 186 14.00 -12.43 7.64
C GLN A 186 14.19 -11.06 8.30
N ARG A 187 15.22 -10.94 9.14
CA ARG A 187 15.57 -9.66 9.79
C ARG A 187 15.70 -8.52 8.78
N ASN A 188 16.31 -8.78 7.63
CA ASN A 188 16.52 -7.78 6.59
C ASN A 188 15.19 -7.26 6.00
N LEU A 189 14.19 -8.13 5.84
CA LEU A 189 12.88 -7.73 5.33
C LEU A 189 12.17 -6.82 6.35
N LEU A 190 12.15 -7.23 7.62
CA LEU A 190 11.52 -6.45 8.68
C LEU A 190 12.24 -5.12 8.90
N TYR A 191 13.58 -5.12 8.91
CA TYR A 191 14.40 -3.91 8.96
C TYR A 191 14.08 -2.96 7.81
N THR A 192 14.04 -3.48 6.58
CA THR A 192 13.71 -2.69 5.39
C THR A 192 12.33 -2.06 5.51
N ALA A 193 11.31 -2.84 5.93
CA ALA A 193 9.95 -2.34 6.08
C ALA A 193 9.82 -1.28 7.18
N VAL A 194 10.49 -1.47 8.33
CA VAL A 194 10.47 -0.50 9.44
C VAL A 194 11.16 0.81 9.07
N THR A 195 12.23 0.76 8.27
CA THR A 195 12.96 1.95 7.80
C THR A 195 12.31 2.66 6.62
N ARG A 196 11.07 2.30 6.23
CA ARG A 196 10.27 3.06 5.26
C ARG A 196 9.35 4.10 5.94
N ALA A 197 9.23 4.04 7.26
CA ALA A 197 8.44 4.96 8.10
C ALA A 197 9.32 6.06 8.70
#